data_AF-A0A7S0DQW9-F1
#
_entry.id   AF-A0A7S0DQW9-F1
#
_cell.length_a   1.000
_cell.length_b   1.000
_cell.length_c   1.000
_cell.angle_alpha   90.00
_cell.angle_beta   90.00
_cell.angle_gamma   90.00
#
_symmetry.space_group_name_H-M   'P 1'
#
loop_
_entity.id
_entity.type
_entity.pdbx_description
1 polymer ?
#
loop_
_entity_poly.entity_id
_entity_poly.type
_entity_poly.pdbx_seq_one_letter_code
_entity_poly.pdbx_strand_id
1 'polypeptide(L)'
;FDMAVQLWAFALSGSSIALCISALEGWGAQSTHRWSNHRFSSRGSSRWSNRLPGRLPCLLPQTGRSKFCQNGLRGGVGLRVQGGWSSPHWNWGYAQGEAHDRALVLRRRLSTPLSREKWLTASQEKGSDVDFEEVKLCLALAWQRAARELRDKGGADVLEDMRLAKFEGENGMHKLCEALESLSPSPDTCHVESMDTETRTRLAAGRILMELKFIRVGL
;
A
#
# COMPACT_ATOMS: atom_id res chain seq x y z
N PHE A 1 -5.83 -15.90 -7.37
CA PHE A 1 -5.53 -14.51 -7.00
C PHE A 1 -6.61 -13.87 -6.11
N ASP A 2 -7.64 -14.61 -5.66
CA ASP A 2 -8.85 -14.04 -5.05
C ASP A 2 -9.08 -14.34 -3.55
N MET A 3 -8.27 -15.17 -2.89
CA MET A 3 -8.47 -15.46 -1.44
C MET A 3 -7.64 -14.58 -0.51
N ALA A 4 -6.56 -13.97 -0.99
CA ALA A 4 -5.68 -13.14 -0.15
C ALA A 4 -6.24 -11.73 0.12
N VAL A 5 -7.17 -11.24 -0.70
CA VAL A 5 -7.82 -9.93 -0.49
C VAL A 5 -8.95 -10.03 0.54
N GLN A 6 -9.70 -11.14 0.55
CA GLN A 6 -10.76 -11.38 1.53
C GLN A 6 -10.22 -11.59 2.96
N LEU A 7 -9.03 -12.21 3.11
CA LEU A 7 -8.40 -12.36 4.43
C LEU A 7 -7.91 -11.03 5.03
N TRP A 8 -7.67 -10.00 4.21
CA TRP A 8 -7.28 -8.68 4.70
C TRP A 8 -8.48 -7.89 5.27
N ALA A 9 -9.68 -8.08 4.74
CA ALA A 9 -10.91 -7.49 5.30
C ALA A 9 -11.29 -8.08 6.67
N PHE A 10 -10.91 -9.33 6.95
CA PHE A 10 -11.20 -10.00 8.22
C PHE A 10 -10.15 -9.74 9.31
N ALA A 11 -8.91 -9.41 8.94
CA ALA A 11 -7.83 -9.12 9.90
C ALA A 11 -7.91 -7.70 10.51
N LEU A 12 -8.70 -6.79 9.92
CA LEU A 12 -8.88 -5.41 10.40
C LEU A 12 -10.21 -5.18 11.12
N SER A 13 -11.16 -6.13 11.08
CA SER A 13 -12.40 -6.06 11.87
C SER A 13 -12.14 -6.60 13.28
N GLY A 14 -11.51 -5.80 14.14
CA GLY A 14 -11.22 -6.13 15.53
C GLY A 14 -12.48 -6.54 16.31
N SER A 15 -12.71 -7.84 16.43
CA SER A 15 -13.73 -8.41 17.31
C SER A 15 -13.04 -9.12 18.48
N SER A 16 -13.17 -8.50 19.64
CA SER A 16 -13.03 -9.04 21.01
C SER A 16 -11.68 -9.63 21.42
N ILE A 17 -10.84 -8.76 22.01
CA ILE A 17 -10.04 -9.13 23.18
C ILE A 17 -10.43 -8.16 24.30
N ALA A 18 -11.45 -8.56 25.05
CA ALA A 18 -11.72 -8.03 26.38
C ALA A 18 -11.34 -9.12 27.39
N LEU A 19 -10.91 -8.69 28.59
CA LEU A 19 -10.41 -9.43 29.76
C LEU A 19 -8.88 -9.68 29.70
N CYS A 20 -8.02 -9.06 30.51
CA CYS A 20 -8.17 -8.54 31.88
C CYS A 20 -7.29 -7.29 32.11
N ILE A 21 -7.90 -6.27 32.71
CA ILE A 21 -7.22 -5.27 33.54
C ILE A 21 -7.16 -5.83 34.96
N SER A 22 -5.99 -5.83 35.60
CA SER A 22 -5.81 -5.27 36.96
C SER A 22 -4.39 -5.46 37.51
N ALA A 23 -3.84 -4.33 37.99
CA ALA A 23 -2.87 -4.16 39.08
C ALA A 23 -1.43 -4.68 38.81
N LEU A 24 -0.34 -3.98 39.11
CA LEU A 24 -0.04 -3.17 40.30
C LEU A 24 1.15 -2.22 40.03
N GLU A 25 1.20 -1.14 40.80
CA GLU A 25 2.22 -0.09 40.82
C GLU A 25 3.59 -0.57 41.32
N GLY A 26 4.67 0.11 40.87
CA GLY A 26 5.80 0.44 41.74
C GLY A 26 7.18 -0.13 41.39
N TRP A 27 8.17 0.79 41.49
CA TRP A 27 9.62 0.59 41.65
C TRP A 27 10.49 0.47 40.40
N GLY A 28 11.17 1.57 40.06
CA GLY A 28 12.59 1.75 40.37
C GLY A 28 13.63 0.84 39.70
N ALA A 29 14.58 1.50 39.02
CA ALA A 29 15.98 1.13 38.82
C ALA A 29 16.34 0.03 37.80
N GLN A 30 17.11 0.48 36.80
CA GLN A 30 18.25 -0.16 36.13
C GLN A 30 18.37 -1.69 36.24
N SER A 31 18.21 -2.39 35.11
CA SER A 31 19.00 -3.59 34.84
C SER A 31 19.10 -3.87 33.33
N THR A 32 20.34 -3.93 32.88
CA THR A 32 20.77 -4.41 31.56
C THR A 32 20.62 -5.94 31.49
N HIS A 33 19.77 -6.47 30.61
CA HIS A 33 19.82 -7.89 30.24
C HIS A 33 19.51 -8.13 28.77
N ARG A 34 20.60 -8.36 28.02
CA ARG A 34 20.89 -9.54 27.19
C ARG A 34 19.64 -10.35 26.77
N TRP A 35 19.19 -10.14 25.54
CA TRP A 35 18.25 -11.04 24.87
C TRP A 35 19.00 -12.26 24.32
N SER A 36 18.71 -13.42 24.91
CA SER A 36 19.18 -14.72 24.45
C SER A 36 18.26 -15.23 23.34
N ASN A 37 18.87 -15.63 22.22
CA ASN A 37 18.25 -16.30 21.10
C ASN A 37 17.62 -17.64 21.52
N HIS A 38 16.29 -17.71 21.53
CA HIS A 38 15.58 -18.99 21.52
C HIS A 38 15.41 -19.49 20.08
N ARG A 39 16.13 -20.57 19.77
CA ARG A 39 15.91 -21.45 18.61
C ARG A 39 14.46 -21.92 18.61
N PHE A 40 13.70 -21.56 17.58
CA PHE A 40 12.45 -22.25 17.28
C PHE A 40 12.77 -23.53 16.49
N SER A 41 12.41 -24.66 17.09
CA SER A 41 12.67 -26.00 16.58
C SER A 41 11.56 -26.41 15.60
N SER A 42 11.98 -26.90 14.45
CA SER A 42 11.15 -27.42 13.36
C SER A 42 10.49 -28.73 13.77
N ARG A 43 9.15 -28.78 13.85
CA ARG A 43 8.37 -30.03 13.79
C ARG A 43 7.03 -29.83 13.11
N GLY A 44 6.65 -30.78 12.25
CA GLY A 44 5.25 -31.09 12.01
C GLY A 44 4.73 -30.89 10.58
N SER A 45 5.32 -31.57 9.60
CA SER A 45 4.65 -31.88 8.34
C SER A 45 3.42 -32.75 8.60
N SER A 46 2.22 -32.19 8.45
CA SER A 46 0.97 -32.95 8.46
C SER A 46 0.30 -32.83 7.09
N ARG A 47 0.30 -33.98 6.43
CA ARG A 47 -0.20 -34.32 5.10
C ARG A 47 -1.73 -34.31 5.12
N TRP A 48 -2.35 -33.24 4.60
CA TRP A 48 -3.80 -33.21 4.35
C TRP A 48 -4.08 -33.74 2.96
N SER A 49 -4.40 -35.03 2.87
CA SER A 49 -5.05 -35.65 1.71
C SER A 49 -6.54 -35.73 1.99
N ASN A 50 -7.32 -34.80 1.42
CA ASN A 50 -8.78 -34.94 1.35
C ASN A 50 -9.24 -34.99 -0.11
N ARG A 51 -9.90 -36.11 -0.40
CA ARG A 51 -10.53 -36.49 -1.66
C ARG A 51 -11.71 -35.57 -1.92
N LEU A 52 -11.85 -35.12 -3.17
CA LEU A 52 -13.08 -34.51 -3.68
C LEU A 52 -14.01 -35.62 -4.20
N PRO A 53 -15.30 -35.59 -3.85
CA PRO A 53 -16.34 -36.03 -4.77
C PRO A 53 -17.30 -34.88 -5.10
N GLY A 54 -17.80 -34.86 -6.34
CA GLY A 54 -19.01 -34.13 -6.70
C GLY A 54 -18.80 -32.80 -7.41
N ARG A 55 -18.66 -32.86 -8.74
CA ARG A 55 -18.99 -31.74 -9.62
C ARG A 55 -20.49 -31.51 -9.57
N LEU A 56 -20.91 -30.31 -9.14
CA LEU A 56 -22.22 -29.74 -9.47
C LEU A 56 -22.01 -28.52 -10.38
N PRO A 57 -22.74 -28.38 -11.50
CA PRO A 57 -22.67 -27.22 -12.36
C PRO A 57 -23.53 -26.09 -11.78
N CYS A 58 -22.87 -25.08 -11.20
CA CYS A 58 -23.53 -23.84 -10.77
C CYS A 58 -23.75 -22.95 -12.01
N LEU A 59 -24.96 -22.99 -12.58
CA LEU A 59 -25.45 -21.94 -13.48
C LEU A 59 -25.73 -20.69 -12.63
N LEU A 60 -24.73 -19.84 -12.44
CA LEU A 60 -24.93 -18.49 -11.93
C LEU A 60 -25.33 -17.55 -13.07
N PRO A 61 -26.35 -16.69 -12.88
CA PRO A 61 -26.73 -15.69 -13.86
C PRO A 61 -25.59 -14.68 -14.02
N GLN A 62 -25.18 -14.44 -15.27
CA GLN A 62 -24.20 -13.43 -15.64
C GLN A 62 -24.78 -12.04 -15.40
N THR A 63 -24.78 -11.57 -14.15
CA THR A 63 -25.07 -10.18 -13.85
C THR A 63 -23.86 -9.34 -14.25
N GLY A 64 -24.04 -8.55 -15.32
CA GLY A 64 -23.34 -7.29 -15.54
C GLY A 64 -21.82 -7.34 -15.53
N ARG A 65 -21.23 -7.96 -16.55
CA ARG A 65 -19.83 -7.72 -16.89
C ARG A 65 -19.68 -6.21 -17.20
N SER A 66 -19.12 -5.45 -16.26
CA SER A 66 -18.86 -4.01 -16.43
C SER A 66 -18.15 -3.79 -17.77
N LYS A 67 -18.83 -3.11 -18.69
CA LYS A 67 -18.40 -2.84 -20.08
C LYS A 67 -17.25 -1.83 -20.16
N PHE A 68 -16.54 -1.53 -19.06
CA PHE A 68 -15.50 -0.52 -19.04
C PHE A 68 -14.11 -1.02 -19.47
N CYS A 69 -13.92 -2.33 -19.60
CA CYS A 69 -12.62 -2.91 -19.91
C CYS A 69 -12.49 -3.31 -21.39
N GLN A 70 -12.37 -2.37 -22.33
CA GLN A 70 -11.71 -2.66 -23.63
C GLN A 70 -11.41 -1.50 -24.58
N ASN A 71 -11.85 -0.27 -24.34
CA ASN A 71 -11.56 0.80 -25.29
C ASN A 71 -10.17 1.42 -25.05
N GLY A 72 -9.17 0.93 -25.80
CA GLY A 72 -8.20 1.84 -26.43
C GLY A 72 -6.88 2.18 -25.73
N LEU A 73 -6.26 1.32 -24.90
CA LEU A 73 -4.89 1.57 -24.38
C LEU A 73 -3.78 1.28 -25.41
N ARG A 74 -3.91 1.75 -26.65
CA ARG A 74 -2.83 1.86 -27.63
C ARG A 74 -2.71 3.33 -28.04
N GLY A 75 -1.97 4.10 -27.27
CA GLY A 75 -1.62 5.47 -27.64
C GLY A 75 -1.65 6.43 -26.46
N GLY A 76 -0.56 6.47 -25.70
CA GLY A 76 0.18 7.66 -25.27
C GLY A 76 -0.50 8.94 -24.75
N VAL A 77 -1.81 9.03 -24.57
CA VAL A 77 -2.45 10.22 -24.01
C VAL A 77 -2.78 9.93 -22.56
N GLY A 78 -2.08 10.62 -21.66
CA GLY A 78 -2.25 10.48 -20.22
C GLY A 78 -3.72 10.59 -19.83
N LEU A 79 -4.29 9.48 -19.38
CA LEU A 79 -5.58 9.47 -18.70
C LEU A 79 -5.41 10.24 -17.39
N ARG A 80 -5.44 11.57 -17.46
CA ARG A 80 -5.55 12.44 -16.28
C ARG A 80 -6.66 11.87 -15.39
N VAL A 81 -6.34 11.67 -14.13
CA VAL A 81 -7.26 11.02 -13.21
C VAL A 81 -8.42 11.99 -12.95
N GLN A 82 -9.63 11.66 -13.39
CA GLN A 82 -10.83 12.32 -12.89
C GLN A 82 -11.24 11.55 -11.63
N GLY A 83 -11.04 12.15 -10.46
CA GLY A 83 -11.24 11.53 -9.15
C GLY A 83 -9.92 11.22 -8.44
N GLY A 84 -9.94 11.23 -7.11
CA GLY A 84 -8.80 10.90 -6.26
C GLY A 84 -9.22 10.03 -5.09
N TRP A 85 -8.43 10.00 -4.01
CA TRP A 85 -8.75 9.23 -2.80
C TRP A 85 -10.06 9.66 -2.12
N SER A 86 -10.53 10.89 -2.37
CA SER A 86 -11.83 11.40 -1.90
C SER A 86 -13.01 11.03 -2.80
N SER A 87 -12.80 10.38 -3.95
CA SER A 87 -13.88 9.98 -4.85
C SER A 87 -14.77 8.92 -4.19
N PRO A 88 -16.11 9.07 -4.25
CA PRO A 88 -17.03 8.05 -3.73
C PRO A 88 -16.93 6.71 -4.48
N HIS A 89 -16.29 6.70 -5.67
CA HIS A 89 -16.07 5.51 -6.46
C HIS A 89 -14.65 4.93 -6.33
N TRP A 90 -13.75 5.56 -5.56
CA TRP A 90 -12.37 5.08 -5.38
C TRP A 90 -12.37 3.67 -4.79
N ASN A 91 -13.12 3.40 -3.72
CA ASN A 91 -13.31 2.07 -3.11
C ASN A 91 -12.01 1.25 -2.97
N TRP A 92 -10.99 1.84 -2.35
CA TRP A 92 -9.73 1.14 -2.06
C TRP A 92 -9.97 -0.14 -1.24
N GLY A 93 -9.33 -1.24 -1.65
CA GLY A 93 -9.49 -2.56 -1.02
C GLY A 93 -10.63 -3.42 -1.58
N TYR A 94 -11.50 -2.86 -2.42
CA TYR A 94 -12.56 -3.63 -3.09
C TYR A 94 -12.12 -4.16 -4.45
N ALA A 95 -12.77 -5.24 -4.90
CA ALA A 95 -12.53 -5.84 -6.22
C ALA A 95 -13.10 -5.01 -7.38
N GLN A 96 -13.92 -4.00 -7.09
CA GLN A 96 -14.58 -3.13 -8.04
C GLN A 96 -14.45 -1.68 -7.57
N GLY A 97 -14.28 -0.74 -8.51
CA GLY A 97 -14.13 0.68 -8.22
C GLY A 97 -12.97 1.31 -8.98
N GLU A 98 -12.92 2.64 -8.96
CA GLU A 98 -11.91 3.42 -9.68
C GLU A 98 -10.49 3.08 -9.22
N ALA A 99 -10.27 2.85 -7.92
CA ALA A 99 -8.94 2.46 -7.43
C ALA A 99 -8.48 1.12 -8.02
N HIS A 100 -9.37 0.14 -8.12
CA HIS A 100 -9.05 -1.17 -8.67
C HIS A 100 -8.65 -1.05 -10.14
N ASP A 101 -9.45 -0.33 -10.93
CA ASP A 101 -9.20 -0.14 -12.35
C ASP A 101 -7.90 0.63 -12.59
N ARG A 102 -7.65 1.68 -11.80
CA ARG A 102 -6.41 2.46 -11.86
C ARG A 102 -5.20 1.63 -11.46
N ALA A 103 -5.31 0.82 -10.40
CA ALA A 103 -4.24 -0.08 -9.99
C ALA A 103 -3.90 -1.09 -11.09
N LEU A 104 -4.90 -1.61 -11.81
CA LEU A 104 -4.68 -2.54 -12.93
C LEU A 104 -3.93 -1.86 -14.08
N VAL A 105 -4.32 -0.63 -14.45
CA VAL A 105 -3.62 0.15 -15.49
C VAL A 105 -2.19 0.45 -15.07
N LEU A 106 -1.98 0.90 -13.82
CA LEU A 106 -0.67 1.23 -13.29
C LEU A 106 0.26 0.02 -13.28
N ARG A 107 -0.22 -1.15 -12.80
CA ARG A 107 0.55 -2.41 -12.80
C ARG A 107 0.98 -2.82 -14.21
N ARG A 108 0.12 -2.64 -15.22
CA ARG A 108 0.46 -2.94 -16.62
C ARG A 108 1.54 -2.00 -17.14
N ARG A 109 1.39 -0.69 -16.93
CA ARG A 109 2.36 0.34 -17.37
C ARG A 109 3.72 0.17 -16.69
N LEU A 110 3.73 -0.20 -15.41
CA LEU A 110 4.93 -0.32 -14.57
C LEU A 110 5.41 -1.77 -14.42
N SER A 111 5.09 -2.63 -15.41
CA SER A 111 5.39 -4.06 -15.37
C SER A 111 6.89 -4.38 -15.50
N THR A 112 7.66 -3.54 -16.20
CA THR A 112 9.12 -3.76 -16.39
C THR A 112 9.96 -2.90 -15.44
N PRO A 113 11.17 -3.34 -15.03
CA PRO A 113 12.08 -2.54 -14.22
C PRO A 113 12.43 -1.19 -14.85
N LEU A 114 12.69 -1.18 -16.16
CA LEU A 114 13.02 0.03 -16.91
C LEU A 114 11.87 1.04 -16.90
N SER A 115 10.62 0.57 -17.05
CA SER A 115 9.44 1.44 -16.97
C SER A 115 9.28 2.03 -15.56
N ARG A 116 9.58 1.26 -14.51
CA ARG A 116 9.53 1.74 -13.13
C ARG A 116 10.58 2.78 -12.82
N GLU A 117 11.80 2.58 -13.29
CA GLU A 117 12.91 3.52 -13.12
C GLU A 117 12.59 4.85 -13.80
N LYS A 118 12.21 4.81 -15.08
CA LYS A 118 11.79 6.01 -15.83
C LYS A 118 10.64 6.75 -15.14
N TRP A 119 9.62 6.01 -14.68
CA TRP A 119 8.49 6.59 -13.97
C TRP A 119 8.90 7.22 -12.65
N LEU A 120 9.76 6.56 -11.87
CA LEU A 120 10.22 7.05 -10.57
C LEU A 120 11.02 8.34 -10.74
N THR A 121 11.97 8.37 -11.67
CA THR A 121 12.73 9.58 -12.00
C THR A 121 11.80 10.72 -12.41
N ALA A 122 10.90 10.47 -13.36
CA ALA A 122 9.93 11.48 -13.80
C ALA A 122 9.05 11.98 -12.65
N SER A 123 8.64 11.11 -11.72
CA SER A 123 7.77 11.47 -10.59
C SER A 123 8.42 12.40 -9.56
N GLN A 124 9.75 12.46 -9.53
CA GLN A 124 10.56 13.27 -8.60
C GLN A 124 10.95 14.63 -9.17
N GLU A 125 10.80 14.83 -10.47
CA GLU A 125 11.14 16.10 -11.13
C GLU A 125 10.16 17.21 -10.73
N LYS A 126 10.68 18.42 -10.51
CA LYS A 126 9.84 19.59 -10.25
C LYS A 126 9.01 19.90 -11.49
N GLY A 127 7.70 20.03 -11.33
CA GLY A 127 6.78 20.20 -12.47
C GLY A 127 6.52 18.92 -13.26
N SER A 128 6.75 17.75 -12.66
CA SER A 128 6.46 16.44 -13.24
C SER A 128 5.06 16.35 -13.85
N ASP A 129 4.98 15.75 -15.05
CA ASP A 129 3.72 15.35 -15.67
C ASP A 129 3.06 14.14 -14.98
N VAL A 130 3.75 13.49 -14.04
CA VAL A 130 3.19 12.37 -13.28
C VAL A 130 2.23 12.93 -12.23
N ASP A 131 0.95 12.61 -12.42
CA ASP A 131 -0.12 12.94 -11.49
C ASP A 131 0.21 12.46 -10.08
N PHE A 132 0.03 13.32 -9.10
CA PHE A 132 0.34 13.01 -7.71
C PHE A 132 -0.56 11.90 -7.15
N GLU A 133 -1.81 11.81 -7.62
CA GLU A 133 -2.73 10.72 -7.28
C GLU A 133 -2.18 9.35 -7.70
N GLU A 134 -1.42 9.32 -8.80
CA GLU A 134 -0.75 8.12 -9.28
C GLU A 134 0.44 7.73 -8.39
N VAL A 135 1.17 8.72 -7.85
CA VAL A 135 2.26 8.49 -6.88
C VAL A 135 1.71 7.88 -5.59
N LYS A 136 0.62 8.46 -5.05
CA LYS A 136 -0.12 7.91 -3.91
C LYS A 136 -0.56 6.47 -4.16
N LEU A 137 -1.16 6.21 -5.33
CA LEU A 137 -1.59 4.86 -5.73
C LEU A 137 -0.42 3.87 -5.81
N CYS A 138 0.72 4.29 -6.36
CA CYS A 138 1.93 3.47 -6.45
C CYS A 138 2.46 3.09 -5.06
N LEU A 139 2.53 4.06 -4.13
CA LEU A 139 2.90 3.83 -2.73
C LEU A 139 1.98 2.81 -2.05
N ALA A 140 0.67 3.01 -2.18
CA ALA A 140 -0.34 2.14 -1.58
C ALA A 140 -0.20 0.69 -2.03
N LEU A 141 0.06 0.47 -3.32
CA LEU A 141 0.31 -0.85 -3.89
C LEU A 141 1.63 -1.47 -3.40
N ALA A 142 2.69 -0.67 -3.32
CA ALA A 142 3.99 -1.12 -2.84
C ALA A 142 3.91 -1.55 -1.36
N TRP A 143 3.22 -0.79 -0.51
CA TRP A 143 2.98 -1.18 0.88
C TRP A 143 2.09 -2.42 1.01
N GLN A 144 0.99 -2.50 0.27
CA GLN A 144 0.13 -3.69 0.29
C GLN A 144 0.92 -4.96 -0.08
N ARG A 145 1.91 -4.85 -0.96
CA ARG A 145 2.82 -5.94 -1.25
C ARG A 145 3.81 -6.20 -0.10
N ALA A 146 4.47 -5.16 0.40
CA ALA A 146 5.43 -5.30 1.51
C ALA A 146 4.79 -5.92 2.75
N ALA A 147 3.54 -5.57 3.08
CA ALA A 147 2.76 -6.18 4.14
C ALA A 147 2.55 -7.68 3.91
N ARG A 148 2.21 -8.12 2.68
CA ARG A 148 2.11 -9.55 2.33
C ARG A 148 3.44 -10.29 2.46
N GLU A 149 4.56 -9.60 2.33
CA GLU A 149 5.90 -10.13 2.48
C GLU A 149 6.47 -9.93 3.91
N LEU A 150 5.66 -9.42 4.86
CA LEU A 150 6.06 -9.10 6.24
C LEU A 150 7.26 -8.15 6.33
N ARG A 151 7.38 -7.23 5.37
CA ARG A 151 8.43 -6.18 5.32
C ARG A 151 7.85 -4.77 5.46
N ASP A 152 6.62 -4.66 5.95
CA ASP A 152 6.03 -3.35 6.13
C ASP A 152 6.79 -2.56 7.22
N LYS A 153 7.05 -1.30 6.95
CA LYS A 153 7.79 -0.38 7.82
C LYS A 153 6.84 0.66 8.42
N GLY A 154 5.64 0.25 8.86
CA GLY A 154 4.62 1.17 9.35
C GLY A 154 3.81 1.87 8.25
N GLY A 155 3.83 1.34 7.02
CA GLY A 155 2.99 1.85 5.93
C GLY A 155 1.50 1.55 6.12
N ALA A 156 1.14 0.57 6.97
CA ALA A 156 -0.24 0.22 7.26
C ALA A 156 -1.09 1.41 7.76
N ASP A 157 -0.57 2.19 8.71
CA ASP A 157 -1.30 3.33 9.29
C ASP A 157 -1.50 4.44 8.26
N VAL A 158 -0.45 4.77 7.48
CA VAL A 158 -0.54 5.74 6.39
C VAL A 158 -1.52 5.27 5.33
N LEU A 159 -1.53 3.97 4.99
CA LEU A 159 -2.45 3.42 4.01
C LEU A 159 -3.91 3.50 4.48
N GLU A 160 -4.16 3.27 5.76
CA GLU A 160 -5.50 3.43 6.34
C GLU A 160 -5.93 4.90 6.34
N ASP A 161 -5.04 5.83 6.68
CA ASP A 161 -5.31 7.27 6.60
C ASP A 161 -5.57 7.75 5.17
N MET A 162 -4.87 7.20 4.18
CA MET A 162 -5.14 7.41 2.76
C MET A 162 -6.52 6.87 2.38
N ARG A 163 -6.87 5.66 2.80
CA ARG A 163 -8.19 5.04 2.54
C ARG A 163 -9.33 5.90 3.10
N LEU A 164 -9.11 6.55 4.24
CA LEU A 164 -10.05 7.49 4.87
C LEU A 164 -9.99 8.91 4.28
N ALA A 165 -9.21 9.11 3.22
CA ALA A 165 -9.01 10.40 2.55
C ALA A 165 -8.53 11.53 3.48
N LYS A 166 -7.79 11.22 4.57
CA LYS A 166 -7.30 12.22 5.54
C LYS A 166 -6.23 13.17 4.96
N PHE A 167 -5.60 12.75 3.87
CA PHE A 167 -4.60 13.53 3.14
C PHE A 167 -5.18 14.32 1.97
N GLU A 168 -6.50 14.42 1.88
CA GLU A 168 -7.19 15.26 0.91
C GLU A 168 -7.55 16.63 1.53
N GLY A 169 -7.71 17.64 0.67
CA GLY A 169 -8.12 19.00 1.07
C GLY A 169 -6.97 19.92 1.52
N GLU A 170 -7.34 21.01 2.20
CA GLU A 170 -6.40 22.02 2.68
C GLU A 170 -5.46 21.40 3.72
N ASN A 171 -4.16 21.48 3.48
CA ASN A 171 -3.08 20.83 4.26
C ASN A 171 -2.95 19.31 4.11
N GLY A 172 -3.77 18.65 3.28
CA GLY A 172 -3.68 17.20 3.06
C GLY A 172 -2.29 16.75 2.59
N MET A 173 -1.70 17.51 1.66
CA MET A 173 -0.33 17.31 1.18
C MET A 173 0.72 17.46 2.29
N HIS A 174 0.59 18.47 3.16
CA HIS A 174 1.55 18.68 4.24
C HIS A 174 1.52 17.53 5.25
N LYS A 175 0.32 17.07 5.63
CA LYS A 175 0.13 15.91 6.51
C LYS A 175 0.73 14.65 5.90
N LEU A 176 0.55 14.44 4.60
CA LEU A 176 1.16 13.31 3.91
C LEU A 176 2.69 13.44 3.89
N CYS A 177 3.22 14.62 3.59
CA CYS A 177 4.67 14.89 3.63
C CYS A 177 5.27 14.51 4.98
N GLU A 178 4.66 14.98 6.06
CA GLU A 178 5.08 14.70 7.44
C GLU A 178 5.01 13.20 7.75
N ALA A 179 3.92 12.53 7.38
CA ALA A 179 3.78 11.09 7.54
C ALA A 179 4.88 10.32 6.79
N LEU A 180 5.18 10.67 5.53
CA LEU A 180 6.23 10.00 4.76
C LEU A 180 7.63 10.30 5.30
N GLU A 181 7.90 11.53 5.73
CA GLU A 181 9.19 11.90 6.33
C GLU A 181 9.42 11.20 7.67
N SER A 182 8.35 10.92 8.44
CA SER A 182 8.45 10.14 9.68
C SER A 182 8.85 8.67 9.43
N LEU A 183 8.44 8.09 8.30
CA LEU A 183 8.76 6.71 7.93
C LEU A 183 10.16 6.55 7.33
N SER A 184 10.65 7.57 6.62
CA SER A 184 11.96 7.58 5.96
C SER A 184 12.66 8.92 6.20
N PRO A 185 13.21 9.13 7.41
CA PRO A 185 13.87 10.37 7.77
C PRO A 185 15.08 10.60 6.85
N SER A 186 15.16 11.80 6.27
CA SER A 186 16.31 12.19 5.44
C SER A 186 17.56 12.26 6.32
N PRO A 187 18.70 11.66 5.92
CA PRO A 187 19.95 11.74 6.69
C PRO A 187 20.53 13.16 6.74
N ASP A 188 20.21 14.01 5.76
CA ASP A 188 20.74 15.37 5.66
C ASP A 188 19.58 16.37 5.48
N THR A 189 19.20 17.06 6.56
CA THR A 189 18.17 18.11 6.54
C THR A 189 18.75 19.53 6.49
N CYS A 190 20.06 19.69 6.37
CA CYS A 190 20.72 20.97 6.66
C CYS A 190 20.39 22.15 5.73
N HIS A 191 19.68 21.99 4.60
CA HIS A 191 19.36 23.12 3.68
C HIS A 191 18.01 23.05 2.93
N VAL A 192 16.95 22.43 3.47
CA VAL A 192 15.69 22.18 2.72
C VAL A 192 14.60 23.26 2.92
N GLU A 193 14.92 24.43 3.48
CA GLU A 193 13.87 25.43 3.82
C GLU A 193 13.16 26.07 2.60
N SER A 194 13.67 25.89 1.38
CA SER A 194 13.12 26.53 0.16
C SER A 194 12.33 25.60 -0.78
N MET A 195 12.22 24.31 -0.46
CA MET A 195 11.56 23.37 -1.37
C MET A 195 10.05 23.32 -1.14
N ASP A 196 9.27 23.34 -2.22
CA ASP A 196 7.81 23.22 -2.13
C ASP A 196 7.38 21.88 -1.53
N THR A 197 6.27 21.89 -0.80
CA THR A 197 5.76 20.73 -0.07
C THR A 197 5.47 19.55 -0.99
N GLU A 198 5.00 19.79 -2.21
CA GLU A 198 4.72 18.72 -3.17
C GLU A 198 6.02 18.01 -3.59
N THR A 199 7.06 18.75 -3.97
CA THR A 199 8.36 18.20 -4.33
C THR A 199 8.99 17.45 -3.15
N ARG A 200 8.90 17.99 -1.93
CA ARG A 200 9.30 17.26 -0.71
C ARG A 200 8.57 15.94 -0.55
N THR A 201 7.25 15.95 -0.73
CA THR A 201 6.42 14.75 -0.60
C THR A 201 6.77 13.71 -1.68
N ARG A 202 6.99 14.14 -2.93
CA ARG A 202 7.42 13.28 -4.04
C ARG A 202 8.78 12.63 -3.78
N LEU A 203 9.73 13.39 -3.24
CA LEU A 203 11.05 12.86 -2.88
C LEU A 203 10.95 11.86 -1.73
N ALA A 204 10.17 12.15 -0.69
CA ALA A 204 9.91 11.23 0.42
C ALA A 204 9.24 9.93 -0.07
N ALA A 205 8.22 10.05 -0.91
CA ALA A 205 7.56 8.92 -1.57
C ALA A 205 8.56 8.06 -2.36
N GLY A 206 9.43 8.70 -3.16
CA GLY A 206 10.43 8.00 -3.95
C GLY A 206 11.45 7.24 -3.10
N ARG A 207 11.91 7.81 -1.97
CA ARG A 207 12.78 7.11 -1.01
C ARG A 207 12.11 5.85 -0.46
N ILE A 208 10.86 5.97 -0.01
CA ILE A 208 10.08 4.82 0.50
C ILE A 208 9.93 3.75 -0.59
N LEU A 209 9.59 4.12 -1.83
CA LEU A 209 9.48 3.17 -2.94
C LEU A 209 10.81 2.42 -3.18
N MET A 210 11.95 3.11 -3.09
CA MET A 210 13.27 2.48 -3.19
C MET A 210 13.53 1.50 -2.04
N GLU A 211 13.18 1.86 -0.80
CA GLU A 211 13.29 0.98 0.37
C GLU A 211 12.40 -0.27 0.25
N LEU A 212 11.21 -0.13 -0.33
CA LEU A 212 10.29 -1.23 -0.62
C LEU A 212 10.73 -2.08 -1.83
N LYS A 213 11.90 -1.78 -2.42
CA LYS A 213 12.51 -2.46 -3.57
C LYS A 213 11.64 -2.39 -4.83
N PHE A 214 10.82 -1.35 -4.98
CA PHE A 214 9.87 -1.16 -6.07
C PHE A 214 10.47 -1.46 -7.46
N ILE A 215 11.67 -0.96 -7.77
CA ILE A 215 12.33 -1.17 -9.07
C ILE A 215 12.55 -2.66 -9.37
N ARG A 216 13.05 -3.43 -8.39
CA ARG A 216 13.37 -4.86 -8.57
C ARG A 216 12.12 -5.73 -8.53
N VAL A 217 11.18 -5.36 -7.67
CA VAL A 217 10.12 -6.25 -7.18
C VAL A 217 8.82 -5.97 -7.95
N GLY A 218 8.50 -4.70 -8.23
CA GLY A 218 7.25 -4.27 -8.85
C GLY A 218 6.10 -4.08 -7.86
N LEU A 219 4.90 -3.83 -8.39
CA LEU A 219 3.64 -3.63 -7.65
C LEU A 219 2.85 -4.93 -7.43
#